data_AF-A0A1A6GNU9-F1
#
_entry.id   AF-A0A1A6GNU9-F1
#
_cell.length_a   1.000
_cell.length_b   1.000
_cell.length_c   1.000
_cell.angle_alpha   90.00
_cell.angle_beta   90.00
_cell.angle_gamma   90.00
#
_symmetry.space_group_name_H-M   'P 1'
#
loop_
_entity.id
_entity.type
_entity.pdbx_description
1 polymer ?
#
loop_
_entity_poly.entity_id
_entity_poly.type
_entity_poly.pdbx_seq_one_letter_code
_entity_poly.pdbx_strand_id
1 'polypeptide(L)'
;YWKEEHFKGIALVEKALKSTYGTSTPNLVLWNLDWQVCLPPRAFLLMLETSLKRLQCPRVDLFYLHIPDRNTPIEETLKTCHQLHQEGKFVELGLSNYASWEVAEICTLCKKNGWIMPTVYQVKEEEQPESRFFGDQFSQVYRDRYWKEEHFKGIALVEKALKSTYGTSTPSMTSATLRWIYHHSQLKGGHGDAVILGMSSLQQLEQNLALIEEGPLEPAVVEAFDQAWNLVAHVCPNYFR
;
A
#
# COMPACT_ATOMS: atom_id res chain seq x y z
N TYR A 1 -1.76 24.50 8.35
CA TYR A 1 -0.39 24.38 7.83
C TYR A 1 -0.24 23.45 6.61
N TRP A 2 -1.29 22.77 6.12
CA TRP A 2 -1.19 21.80 5.01
C TRP A 2 -1.69 22.28 3.63
N LYS A 3 -2.00 23.57 3.45
CA LYS A 3 -2.54 24.06 2.16
C LYS A 3 -1.47 24.31 1.09
N GLU A 4 -0.24 24.66 1.45
CA GLU A 4 0.81 25.03 0.48
C GLU A 4 1.55 23.84 -0.15
N GLU A 5 1.71 22.73 0.58
CA GLU A 5 2.45 21.55 0.06
C GLU A 5 1.63 20.74 -0.95
N HIS A 6 0.29 20.72 -0.82
CA HIS A 6 -0.61 20.11 -1.82
C HIS A 6 -0.53 20.83 -3.18
N PHE A 7 -0.40 22.17 -3.20
CA PHE A 7 -0.22 22.92 -4.44
C PHE A 7 1.16 22.69 -5.07
N LYS A 8 2.20 22.43 -4.27
CA LYS A 8 3.52 22.04 -4.78
C LYS A 8 3.49 20.67 -5.47
N GLY A 9 2.71 19.72 -4.97
CA GLY A 9 2.51 18.41 -5.61
C GLY A 9 1.89 18.51 -7.01
N ILE A 10 0.87 19.36 -7.16
CA ILE A 10 0.23 19.64 -8.46
C ILE A 10 1.24 20.29 -9.43
N ALA A 11 1.97 21.31 -8.98
CA ALA A 11 3.00 21.97 -9.80
C ALA A 11 4.16 21.04 -10.19
N LEU A 12 4.51 20.06 -9.36
CA LEU A 12 5.53 19.04 -9.65
C LEU A 12 5.07 18.04 -10.71
N VAL A 13 3.82 17.58 -10.64
CA VAL A 13 3.22 16.74 -11.69
C VAL A 13 3.09 17.53 -13.00
N GLU A 14 2.65 18.79 -12.94
CA GLU A 14 2.58 19.71 -14.09
C GLU A 14 3.95 19.94 -14.74
N LYS A 15 5.01 20.12 -13.94
CA LYS A 15 6.39 20.31 -14.43
C LYS A 15 6.97 19.02 -15.00
N ALA A 16 6.68 17.88 -14.40
CA ALA A 16 7.10 16.57 -14.90
C ALA A 16 6.44 16.27 -16.26
N LEU A 17 5.13 16.47 -16.38
CA LEU A 17 4.40 16.24 -17.64
C LEU A 17 4.87 17.16 -18.78
N LYS A 18 5.15 18.45 -18.48
CA LYS A 18 5.71 19.38 -19.48
C LYS A 18 7.16 19.04 -19.87
N SER A 19 7.96 18.57 -18.92
CA SER A 19 9.37 18.19 -19.15
C SER A 19 9.52 16.91 -19.95
N THR A 20 8.60 15.95 -19.80
CA THR A 20 8.71 14.63 -20.44
C THR A 20 8.18 14.63 -21.88
N TYR A 21 7.20 15.47 -22.21
CA TYR A 21 6.46 15.33 -23.48
C TYR A 21 6.55 16.51 -24.46
N GLY A 22 7.21 17.62 -24.11
CA GLY A 22 7.35 18.77 -25.02
C GLY A 22 6.02 19.46 -25.39
N THR A 23 6.08 20.56 -26.14
CA THR A 23 4.95 21.48 -26.42
C THR A 23 3.88 20.95 -27.37
N SER A 24 3.95 19.69 -27.81
CA SER A 24 2.88 19.00 -28.54
C SER A 24 1.95 18.32 -27.54
N THR A 25 0.77 18.91 -27.32
CA THR A 25 -0.27 18.51 -26.34
C THR A 25 -0.35 17.00 -26.11
N PRO A 26 0.26 16.46 -25.03
CA PRO A 26 0.05 15.07 -24.65
C PRO A 26 -1.36 14.91 -24.05
N ASN A 27 -1.90 13.70 -24.12
CA ASN A 27 -3.19 13.31 -23.53
C ASN A 27 -3.25 13.78 -22.07
N LEU A 28 -3.99 14.85 -21.79
CA LEU A 28 -3.97 15.50 -20.49
C LEU A 28 -4.96 14.77 -19.58
N VAL A 29 -4.44 14.15 -18.53
CA VAL A 29 -5.24 13.42 -17.53
C VAL A 29 -5.44 14.30 -16.32
N LEU A 30 -6.70 14.57 -15.96
CA LEU A 30 -7.02 15.31 -14.74
C LEU A 30 -7.56 14.38 -13.66
N TRP A 31 -6.87 14.44 -12.52
CA TRP A 31 -7.26 13.82 -11.27
C TRP A 31 -8.03 14.84 -10.42
N ASN A 32 -9.21 14.49 -9.93
CA ASN A 32 -9.91 15.33 -8.95
C ASN A 32 -9.21 15.17 -7.58
N LEU A 33 -8.27 16.07 -7.25
CA LEU A 33 -7.25 15.88 -6.20
C LEU A 33 -7.54 16.57 -4.85
N ASP A 34 -8.74 17.06 -4.56
CA ASP A 34 -9.05 17.52 -3.20
C ASP A 34 -9.55 16.34 -2.35
N TRP A 35 -8.59 15.71 -1.66
CA TRP A 35 -8.73 14.54 -0.77
C TRP A 35 -9.71 14.70 0.40
N GLN A 36 -10.36 15.86 0.55
CA GLN A 36 -11.09 16.19 1.78
C GLN A 36 -12.52 16.65 1.58
N VAL A 37 -13.05 16.70 0.35
CA VAL A 37 -14.39 17.23 0.18
C VAL A 37 -15.23 16.40 -0.80
N CYS A 38 -16.19 15.68 -0.23
CA CYS A 38 -17.43 15.27 -0.87
C CYS A 38 -18.15 16.55 -1.31
N LEU A 39 -17.90 16.98 -2.54
CA LEU A 39 -18.36 18.28 -3.02
C LEU A 39 -19.71 18.12 -3.72
N PRO A 40 -20.72 18.91 -3.35
CA PRO A 40 -21.95 18.99 -4.12
C PRO A 40 -21.65 19.38 -5.57
N PRO A 41 -22.52 19.04 -6.54
CA PRO A 41 -22.31 19.25 -7.98
C PRO A 41 -21.70 20.60 -8.38
N ARG A 42 -22.05 21.67 -7.65
CA ARG A 42 -21.58 23.03 -7.90
C ARG A 42 -20.09 23.24 -7.64
N ALA A 43 -19.52 22.56 -6.65
CA ALA A 43 -18.10 22.72 -6.34
C ALA A 43 -17.22 21.81 -7.21
N PHE A 44 -17.81 20.74 -7.76
CA PHE A 44 -17.22 19.92 -8.81
C PHE A 44 -16.91 20.73 -10.09
N LEU A 45 -17.82 21.62 -10.50
CA LEU A 45 -17.61 22.56 -11.61
C LEU A 45 -16.42 23.49 -11.37
N LEU A 46 -16.35 24.05 -10.16
CA LEU A 46 -15.30 25.01 -9.79
C LEU A 46 -13.91 24.36 -9.82
N MET A 47 -13.80 23.09 -9.42
CA MET A 47 -12.54 22.35 -9.42
C MET A 47 -12.05 22.07 -10.84
N LEU A 48 -12.92 21.61 -11.74
CA LEU A 48 -12.54 21.37 -13.13
C LEU A 48 -12.11 22.68 -13.81
N GLU A 49 -12.87 23.76 -13.63
CA GLU A 49 -12.53 25.06 -14.21
C GLU A 49 -11.22 25.64 -13.67
N THR A 50 -10.98 25.47 -12.37
CA THR A 50 -9.71 25.90 -11.76
C THR A 50 -8.55 25.09 -12.31
N SER A 51 -8.73 23.79 -12.52
CA SER A 51 -7.70 22.91 -13.07
C SER A 51 -7.39 23.24 -14.53
N LEU A 52 -8.41 23.45 -15.37
CA LEU A 52 -8.25 23.88 -16.76
C LEU A 52 -7.50 25.21 -16.87
N LYS A 53 -7.81 26.18 -15.99
CA LYS A 53 -7.09 27.46 -15.92
C LYS A 53 -5.61 27.27 -15.56
N ARG A 54 -5.29 26.39 -14.62
CA ARG A 54 -3.89 26.10 -14.21
C ARG A 54 -3.10 25.40 -15.30
N LEU A 55 -3.73 24.42 -15.94
CA LEU A 55 -3.16 23.66 -17.04
C LEU A 55 -3.04 24.48 -18.33
N GLN A 56 -3.67 25.67 -18.38
CA GLN A 56 -3.73 26.54 -19.55
C GLN A 56 -4.29 25.79 -20.77
N CYS A 57 -5.24 24.89 -20.54
CA CYS A 57 -5.86 24.07 -21.57
C CYS A 57 -7.38 24.29 -21.58
N PRO A 58 -8.03 24.34 -22.76
CA PRO A 58 -9.48 24.49 -22.84
C PRO A 58 -10.24 23.20 -22.50
N ARG A 59 -9.58 22.03 -22.61
CA ARG A 59 -10.14 20.70 -22.36
C ARG A 59 -9.07 19.74 -21.85
N VAL A 60 -9.50 18.66 -21.20
CA VAL A 60 -8.66 17.49 -20.87
C VAL A 60 -9.11 16.26 -21.66
N ASP A 61 -8.21 15.31 -21.92
CA ASP A 61 -8.58 14.13 -22.68
C ASP A 61 -9.31 13.11 -21.81
N LEU A 62 -8.90 12.98 -20.54
CA LEU A 62 -9.51 12.03 -19.59
C LEU A 62 -9.78 12.69 -18.25
N PHE A 63 -11.00 12.55 -17.77
CA PHE A 63 -11.46 13.09 -16.49
C PHE A 63 -11.91 11.97 -15.55
N TYR A 64 -11.28 11.85 -14.38
CA TYR A 64 -11.58 10.77 -13.42
C TYR A 64 -12.51 11.19 -12.28
N LEU A 65 -13.50 10.33 -11.99
CA LEU A 65 -14.08 10.23 -10.65
C LEU A 65 -13.13 9.42 -9.77
N HIS A 66 -12.41 10.10 -8.88
CA HIS A 66 -11.28 9.52 -8.16
C HIS A 66 -11.69 8.52 -7.06
N ILE A 67 -12.75 8.82 -6.30
CA ILE A 67 -13.27 8.02 -5.18
C ILE A 67 -14.80 8.20 -5.11
N PRO A 68 -15.58 7.18 -4.72
CA PRO A 68 -17.03 7.32 -4.49
C PRO A 68 -17.36 8.34 -3.39
N ASP A 69 -18.18 9.33 -3.71
CA ASP A 69 -18.83 10.18 -2.71
C ASP A 69 -20.09 9.48 -2.20
N ARG A 70 -20.11 9.10 -0.91
CA ARG A 70 -21.24 8.41 -0.28
C ARG A 70 -22.34 9.35 0.21
N ASN A 71 -22.08 10.66 0.23
CA ASN A 71 -23.03 11.67 0.72
C ASN A 71 -23.87 12.28 -0.42
N THR A 72 -23.45 12.10 -1.67
CA THR A 72 -24.13 12.64 -2.85
C THR A 72 -24.68 11.49 -3.70
N PRO A 73 -25.95 11.53 -4.13
CA PRO A 73 -26.47 10.56 -5.08
C PRO A 73 -25.66 10.55 -6.38
N ILE A 74 -25.20 9.37 -6.80
CA ILE A 74 -24.31 9.22 -7.96
C ILE A 74 -24.90 9.78 -9.25
N GLU A 75 -26.24 9.75 -9.40
CA GLU A 75 -26.95 10.35 -10.53
C GLU A 75 -26.69 11.85 -10.69
N GLU A 76 -26.58 12.60 -9.59
CA GLU A 76 -26.28 14.04 -9.65
C GLU A 76 -24.87 14.28 -10.17
N THR A 77 -23.90 13.49 -9.68
CA THR A 77 -22.51 13.54 -10.15
C THR A 77 -22.41 13.22 -11.64
N LEU A 78 -23.09 12.16 -12.10
CA LEU A 78 -23.08 11.75 -13.51
C LEU A 78 -23.76 12.78 -14.41
N LYS A 79 -24.86 13.39 -13.98
CA LYS A 79 -25.53 14.47 -14.71
C LYS A 79 -24.59 15.66 -14.90
N THR A 80 -23.85 16.04 -13.85
CA THR A 80 -22.85 17.11 -13.94
C THR A 80 -21.68 16.73 -14.85
N CYS A 81 -21.17 15.50 -14.76
CA CYS A 81 -20.13 15.02 -15.67
C CYS A 81 -20.59 15.09 -17.13
N HIS A 82 -21.83 14.70 -17.41
CA HIS A 82 -22.39 14.78 -18.75
C HIS A 82 -22.51 16.22 -19.26
N GLN A 83 -22.97 17.15 -18.42
CA GLN A 83 -23.00 18.57 -18.79
C GLN A 83 -21.60 19.10 -19.13
N LEU A 84 -20.59 18.75 -18.33
CA LEU A 84 -19.21 19.18 -18.54
C LEU A 84 -18.60 18.60 -19.83
N HIS A 85 -18.96 17.36 -20.16
CA HIS A 85 -18.62 16.74 -21.44
C HIS A 85 -19.29 17.48 -22.61
N GLN A 86 -20.58 17.84 -22.48
CA GLN A 86 -21.28 18.63 -23.51
C GLN A 86 -20.69 20.05 -23.69
N GLU A 87 -20.19 20.65 -22.61
CA GLU A 87 -19.43 21.90 -22.63
C GLU A 87 -18.02 21.74 -23.25
N GLY A 88 -17.61 20.52 -23.60
CA GLY A 88 -16.32 20.23 -24.23
C GLY A 88 -15.13 20.31 -23.27
N LYS A 89 -15.37 20.27 -21.95
CA LYS A 89 -14.31 20.40 -20.94
C LYS A 89 -13.47 19.13 -20.79
N PHE A 90 -13.99 17.97 -21.18
CA PHE A 90 -13.23 16.73 -21.29
C PHE A 90 -13.75 15.81 -22.41
N VAL A 91 -12.91 14.85 -22.85
CA VAL A 91 -13.27 13.88 -23.91
C VAL A 91 -13.80 12.58 -23.33
N GLU A 92 -13.08 11.97 -22.39
CA GLU A 92 -13.43 10.68 -21.80
C GLU A 92 -13.69 10.78 -20.29
N LEU A 93 -14.60 9.94 -19.79
CA LEU A 93 -14.87 9.77 -18.37
C LEU A 93 -14.17 8.51 -17.86
N GLY A 94 -13.44 8.66 -16.75
CA GLY A 94 -12.80 7.57 -16.04
C GLY A 94 -13.36 7.38 -14.63
N LEU A 95 -13.30 6.15 -14.12
CA LEU A 95 -13.62 5.82 -12.73
C LEU A 95 -12.38 5.27 -12.03
N SER A 96 -12.22 5.57 -10.74
CA SER A 96 -11.17 4.99 -9.89
C SER A 96 -11.74 4.68 -8.51
N ASN A 97 -11.30 3.57 -7.91
CA ASN A 97 -11.70 3.14 -6.56
C ASN A 97 -13.23 2.90 -6.34
N TYR A 98 -13.99 2.59 -7.40
CA TYR A 98 -15.40 2.17 -7.29
C TYR A 98 -15.51 0.65 -7.18
N ALA A 99 -16.42 0.14 -6.37
CA ALA A 99 -16.69 -1.30 -6.39
C ALA A 99 -17.29 -1.72 -7.74
N SER A 100 -17.07 -2.97 -8.17
CA SER A 100 -17.52 -3.46 -9.48
C SER A 100 -19.04 -3.31 -9.69
N TRP A 101 -19.83 -3.46 -8.63
CA TRP A 101 -21.28 -3.25 -8.66
C TRP A 101 -21.67 -1.78 -8.88
N GLU A 102 -20.88 -0.84 -8.34
CA GLU A 102 -21.10 0.61 -8.57
C GLU A 102 -20.77 0.99 -10.00
N VAL A 103 -19.70 0.41 -10.57
CA VAL A 103 -19.38 0.60 -11.99
C VAL A 103 -20.53 0.12 -12.87
N ALA A 104 -21.10 -1.05 -12.55
CA ALA A 104 -22.25 -1.58 -13.28
C ALA A 104 -23.49 -0.67 -13.15
N GLU A 105 -23.76 -0.15 -11.96
CA GLU A 105 -24.82 0.82 -11.71
C GLU A 105 -24.62 2.11 -12.51
N ILE A 106 -23.41 2.71 -12.45
CA ILE A 106 -23.04 3.91 -13.20
C ILE A 106 -23.23 3.70 -14.70
N CYS A 107 -22.71 2.60 -15.25
CA CYS A 107 -22.88 2.26 -16.66
C CYS A 107 -24.36 2.11 -17.04
N THR A 108 -25.17 1.53 -16.16
CA THR A 108 -26.61 1.36 -16.38
C THR A 108 -27.32 2.70 -16.39
N LEU A 109 -27.01 3.58 -15.44
CA LEU A 109 -27.57 4.94 -15.34
C LEU A 109 -27.18 5.79 -16.55
N CYS A 110 -25.90 5.79 -16.94
CA CYS A 110 -25.43 6.54 -18.11
C CYS A 110 -26.13 6.05 -19.39
N LYS A 111 -26.24 4.73 -19.57
CA LYS A 111 -26.93 4.15 -20.74
C LYS A 111 -28.41 4.50 -20.76
N LYS A 112 -29.09 4.42 -19.61
CA LYS A 112 -30.53 4.73 -19.48
C LYS A 112 -30.82 6.19 -19.79
N ASN A 113 -29.95 7.10 -19.36
CA ASN A 113 -30.16 8.55 -19.45
C ASN A 113 -29.50 9.19 -20.68
N GLY A 114 -28.79 8.42 -21.50
CA GLY A 114 -28.04 8.94 -22.65
C GLY A 114 -26.83 9.80 -22.26
N TRP A 115 -26.27 9.57 -21.07
CA TRP A 115 -25.10 10.30 -20.57
C TRP A 115 -23.78 9.69 -21.08
N ILE A 116 -22.69 10.44 -20.90
CA ILE A 116 -21.34 9.98 -21.27
C ILE A 116 -21.01 8.71 -20.47
N MET A 117 -20.58 7.66 -21.17
CA MET A 117 -20.19 6.40 -20.56
C MET A 117 -18.76 6.50 -20.03
N PRO A 118 -18.46 5.92 -18.85
CA PRO A 118 -17.08 5.75 -18.45
C PRO A 118 -16.40 4.75 -19.39
N THR A 119 -15.26 5.13 -19.97
CA THR A 119 -14.48 4.28 -20.90
C THR A 119 -13.19 3.75 -20.27
N VAL A 120 -12.75 4.35 -19.15
CA VAL A 120 -11.52 3.98 -18.47
C VAL A 120 -11.79 3.66 -17.00
N TYR A 121 -11.20 2.59 -16.50
CA TYR A 121 -11.22 2.24 -15.08
C TYR A 121 -9.79 2.15 -14.56
N GLN A 122 -9.46 2.89 -13.49
CA GLN A 122 -8.18 2.76 -12.81
C GLN A 122 -8.37 1.98 -11.51
N VAL A 123 -7.63 0.88 -11.39
CA VAL A 123 -7.48 0.14 -10.13
C VAL A 123 -6.21 0.63 -9.45
N LYS A 124 -6.25 0.84 -8.14
CA LYS A 124 -5.02 0.84 -7.35
C LYS A 124 -4.57 -0.61 -7.19
N GLU A 125 -3.68 -1.08 -8.05
CA GLU A 125 -2.87 -2.25 -7.73
C GLU A 125 -1.90 -1.85 -6.63
N GLU A 126 -2.27 -2.11 -5.38
CA GLU A 126 -1.25 -2.34 -4.37
C GLU A 126 -0.64 -3.70 -4.73
N GLU A 127 0.46 -3.69 -5.50
CA GLU A 127 1.30 -4.88 -5.64
C GLU A 127 1.63 -5.38 -4.23
N GLN A 128 0.97 -6.46 -3.83
CA GLN A 128 1.32 -7.17 -2.61
C GLN A 128 2.74 -7.68 -2.84
N PRO A 129 3.72 -7.32 -2.00
CA PRO A 129 5.09 -7.75 -2.22
C PRO A 129 5.15 -9.28 -2.27
N GLU A 130 5.66 -9.82 -3.39
CA GLU A 130 5.90 -11.25 -3.50
C GLU A 130 6.76 -11.70 -2.32
N SER A 131 6.20 -12.58 -1.50
CA SER A 131 6.83 -13.05 -0.28
C SER A 131 6.27 -14.41 0.10
N ARG A 132 6.89 -15.02 1.10
CA ARG A 132 6.35 -16.23 1.74
C ARG A 132 4.88 -16.07 2.18
N PHE A 133 4.44 -14.86 2.50
CA PHE A 133 3.08 -14.59 2.98
C PHE A 133 2.13 -14.09 1.88
N PHE A 134 2.61 -13.74 0.69
CA PHE A 134 1.80 -13.19 -0.40
C PHE A 134 2.37 -13.58 -1.79
N GLY A 135 1.51 -13.97 -2.73
CA GLY A 135 1.90 -14.22 -4.13
C GLY A 135 2.25 -15.67 -4.49
N ASP A 136 2.34 -16.59 -3.51
CA ASP A 136 2.65 -18.01 -3.76
C ASP A 136 1.50 -18.96 -3.34
N GLN A 137 1.47 -20.17 -3.91
CA GLN A 137 0.50 -21.23 -3.60
C GLN A 137 0.53 -21.64 -2.12
N PHE A 138 1.67 -21.51 -1.44
CA PHE A 138 1.79 -21.83 -0.01
C PHE A 138 1.55 -20.62 0.90
N SER A 139 1.32 -19.43 0.36
CA SER A 139 1.17 -18.21 1.17
C SER A 139 0.03 -18.30 2.19
N GLN A 140 -1.08 -18.95 1.83
CA GLN A 140 -2.19 -19.17 2.77
C GLN A 140 -1.77 -20.03 3.97
N VAL A 141 -1.02 -21.12 3.74
CA VAL A 141 -0.51 -22.00 4.81
C VAL A 141 0.41 -21.25 5.77
N TYR A 142 1.24 -20.35 5.24
CA TYR A 142 2.11 -19.51 6.08
C TYR A 142 1.32 -18.47 6.88
N ARG A 143 0.28 -17.88 6.28
CA ARG A 143 -0.59 -16.94 7.00
C ARG A 143 -1.36 -17.64 8.12
N ASP A 144 -1.96 -18.79 7.85
CA ASP A 144 -2.71 -19.55 8.87
C ASP A 144 -1.82 -19.95 10.07
N ARG A 145 -0.53 -20.22 9.80
CA ARG A 145 0.44 -20.59 10.84
C ARG A 145 0.90 -19.40 11.69
N TYR A 146 1.27 -18.28 11.06
CA TYR A 146 2.05 -17.22 11.73
C TYR A 146 1.42 -15.83 11.67
N TRP A 147 0.42 -15.60 10.82
CA TRP A 147 -0.20 -14.29 10.64
C TRP A 147 -1.31 -14.05 11.66
N LYS A 148 -0.93 -14.00 12.94
CA LYS A 148 -1.85 -13.75 14.06
C LYS A 148 -1.38 -12.56 14.87
N GLU A 149 -2.31 -11.82 15.47
CA GLU A 149 -2.03 -10.57 16.19
C GLU A 149 -0.98 -10.77 17.30
N GLU A 150 -1.01 -11.91 17.98
CA GLU A 150 -0.07 -12.28 19.05
C GLU A 150 1.38 -12.34 18.56
N HIS A 151 1.62 -12.79 17.32
CA HIS A 151 2.95 -12.86 16.75
C HIS A 151 3.52 -11.47 16.52
N PHE A 152 2.71 -10.55 15.99
CA PHE A 152 3.11 -9.16 15.80
C PHE A 152 3.36 -8.43 17.12
N LYS A 153 2.55 -8.71 18.16
CA LYS A 153 2.78 -8.21 19.52
C LYS A 153 4.10 -8.72 20.09
N GLY A 154 4.40 -10.01 19.92
CA GLY A 154 5.67 -10.61 20.33
C GLY A 154 6.87 -9.97 19.64
N ILE A 155 6.82 -9.80 18.32
CA ILE A 155 7.87 -9.11 17.54
C ILE A 155 8.09 -7.70 18.07
N ALA A 156 7.03 -6.93 18.33
CA ALA A 156 7.12 -5.57 18.86
C ALA A 156 7.81 -5.51 20.24
N LEU A 157 7.62 -6.52 21.10
CA LEU A 157 8.33 -6.61 22.38
C LEU A 157 9.83 -6.80 22.18
N VAL A 158 10.22 -7.72 21.30
CA VAL A 158 11.63 -7.98 20.98
C VAL A 158 12.28 -6.75 20.34
N GLU A 159 11.62 -6.08 19.40
CA GLU A 159 12.12 -4.84 18.80
C GLU A 159 12.35 -3.74 19.84
N LYS A 160 11.42 -3.60 20.79
CA LYS A 160 11.55 -2.63 21.89
C LYS A 160 12.74 -2.96 22.78
N ALA A 161 12.91 -4.23 23.15
CA ALA A 161 14.04 -4.67 23.96
C ALA A 161 15.38 -4.45 23.24
N LEU A 162 15.48 -4.84 21.97
CA LEU A 162 16.65 -4.61 21.13
C LEU A 162 17.07 -3.13 21.11
N LYS A 163 16.11 -2.22 20.83
CA LYS A 163 16.35 -0.78 20.82
C LYS A 163 16.78 -0.25 22.19
N SER A 164 16.15 -0.71 23.26
CA SER A 164 16.45 -0.27 24.63
C SER A 164 17.83 -0.74 25.10
N THR A 165 18.27 -1.93 24.68
CA THR A 165 19.52 -2.54 25.14
C THR A 165 20.72 -2.08 24.33
N TYR A 166 20.59 -1.99 23.01
CA TYR A 166 21.72 -1.73 22.10
C TYR A 166 21.76 -0.30 21.53
N GLY A 167 20.67 0.47 21.68
CA GLY A 167 20.61 1.86 21.23
C GLY A 167 20.94 2.02 19.73
N THR A 168 22.01 2.76 19.44
CA THR A 168 22.46 3.01 18.05
C THR A 168 23.04 1.78 17.35
N SER A 169 23.51 0.78 18.10
CA SER A 169 24.12 -0.44 17.58
C SER A 169 23.14 -1.62 17.57
N THR A 170 21.86 -1.33 17.37
CA THR A 170 20.77 -2.32 17.46
C THR A 170 20.90 -3.38 16.37
N PRO A 171 21.01 -4.68 16.73
CA PRO A 171 20.95 -5.77 15.76
C PRO A 171 19.62 -5.81 15.04
N SER A 172 19.60 -6.28 13.79
CA SER A 172 18.36 -6.54 13.07
C SER A 172 17.56 -7.66 13.74
N MET A 173 16.24 -7.71 13.50
CA MET A 173 15.40 -8.81 13.99
C MET A 173 15.90 -10.18 13.50
N THR A 174 16.42 -10.26 12.27
CA THR A 174 17.02 -11.48 11.71
C THR A 174 18.28 -11.88 12.48
N SER A 175 19.18 -10.94 12.77
CA SER A 175 20.38 -11.19 13.60
C SER A 175 19.97 -11.71 14.98
N ALA A 176 19.04 -11.02 15.64
CA ALA A 176 18.56 -11.42 16.96
C ALA A 176 17.94 -12.83 16.95
N THR A 177 17.11 -13.14 15.95
CA THR A 177 16.48 -14.46 15.83
C THR A 177 17.51 -15.57 15.61
N LEU A 178 18.48 -15.36 14.70
CA LEU A 178 19.54 -16.35 14.46
C LEU A 178 20.40 -16.56 15.70
N ARG A 179 20.82 -15.47 16.37
CA ARG A 179 21.61 -15.57 17.61
C ARG A 179 20.83 -16.24 18.74
N TRP A 180 19.52 -16.02 18.84
CA TRP A 180 18.68 -16.75 19.78
C TRP A 180 18.67 -18.25 19.50
N ILE A 181 18.53 -18.65 18.23
CA ILE A 181 18.55 -20.07 17.85
C ILE A 181 19.90 -20.72 18.20
N TYR A 182 21.02 -20.08 17.88
CA TYR A 182 22.35 -20.69 18.05
C TYR A 182 22.87 -20.66 19.49
N HIS A 183 22.54 -19.62 20.26
CA HIS A 183 23.12 -19.41 21.60
C HIS A 183 22.16 -19.66 22.76
N HIS A 184 20.84 -19.56 22.53
CA HIS A 184 19.83 -19.51 23.59
C HIS A 184 18.74 -20.58 23.45
N SER A 185 18.70 -21.31 22.34
CA SER A 185 17.75 -22.42 22.16
C SER A 185 18.20 -23.69 22.89
N GLN A 186 17.38 -24.73 22.83
CA GLN A 186 17.72 -26.05 23.38
C GLN A 186 18.62 -26.89 22.47
N LEU A 187 18.96 -26.40 21.27
CA LEU A 187 19.80 -27.11 20.31
C LEU A 187 21.22 -27.30 20.86
N LYS A 188 21.77 -28.50 20.68
CA LYS A 188 23.11 -28.87 21.12
C LYS A 188 23.90 -29.46 19.96
N GLY A 189 24.86 -28.71 19.43
CA GLY A 189 25.73 -29.17 18.35
C GLY A 189 26.50 -30.46 18.69
N GLY A 190 26.82 -30.69 19.98
CA GLY A 190 27.43 -31.94 20.45
C GLY A 190 26.56 -33.19 20.28
N HIS A 191 25.24 -33.03 20.07
CA HIS A 191 24.31 -34.12 19.72
C HIS A 191 24.05 -34.22 18.22
N GLY A 192 24.67 -33.36 17.41
CA GLY A 192 24.42 -33.27 15.97
C GLY A 192 23.20 -32.42 15.60
N ASP A 193 22.63 -31.67 16.56
CA ASP A 193 21.58 -30.71 16.26
C ASP A 193 22.10 -29.61 15.33
N ALA A 194 21.30 -29.24 14.33
CA ALA A 194 21.68 -28.25 13.32
C ALA A 194 20.49 -27.37 12.93
N VAL A 195 20.81 -26.19 12.39
CA VAL A 195 19.83 -25.21 11.91
C VAL A 195 19.84 -25.21 10.38
N ILE A 196 18.66 -25.33 9.77
CA ILE A 196 18.50 -25.21 8.32
C ILE A 196 18.27 -23.74 7.99
N LEU A 197 19.19 -23.14 7.23
CA LEU A 197 19.05 -21.77 6.74
C LEU A 197 18.23 -21.76 5.44
N GLY A 198 17.15 -20.99 5.43
CA GLY A 198 16.36 -20.73 4.23
C GLY A 198 16.73 -19.38 3.61
N MET A 199 16.76 -19.32 2.28
CA MET A 199 17.02 -18.10 1.51
C MET A 199 16.20 -18.07 0.22
N SER A 200 15.91 -16.86 -0.27
CA SER A 200 15.39 -16.62 -1.63
C SER A 200 16.38 -15.87 -2.53
N SER A 201 17.54 -15.49 -2.00
CA SER A 201 18.64 -14.90 -2.77
C SER A 201 20.00 -15.27 -2.17
N LEU A 202 21.06 -15.20 -2.98
CA LEU A 202 22.43 -15.45 -2.52
C LEU A 202 22.87 -14.43 -1.45
N GLN A 203 22.47 -13.17 -1.61
CA GLN A 203 22.78 -12.12 -0.65
C GLN A 203 22.20 -12.41 0.74
N GLN A 204 20.98 -12.95 0.82
CA GLN A 204 20.40 -13.37 2.10
C GLN A 204 21.19 -14.50 2.74
N LEU A 205 21.69 -15.45 1.95
CA LEU A 205 22.52 -16.54 2.46
C LEU A 205 23.82 -16.01 3.05
N GLU A 206 24.53 -15.14 2.32
CA GLU A 206 25.78 -14.53 2.78
C GLU A 206 25.57 -13.71 4.08
N GLN A 207 24.48 -12.94 4.14
CA GLN A 207 24.10 -12.21 5.35
C GLN A 207 23.82 -13.18 6.52
N ASN A 208 23.00 -14.21 6.30
CA ASN A 208 22.67 -15.17 7.35
C ASN A 208 23.91 -15.90 7.87
N LEU A 209 24.84 -16.28 6.98
CA LEU A 209 26.12 -16.91 7.36
C LEU A 209 27.01 -15.98 8.18
N ALA A 210 27.00 -14.67 7.91
CA ALA A 210 27.72 -13.71 8.75
C ALA A 210 27.07 -13.56 10.15
N LEU A 211 25.73 -13.57 10.20
CA LEU A 211 24.97 -13.37 11.44
C LEU A 211 25.08 -14.54 12.43
N ILE A 212 25.26 -15.78 11.95
CA ILE A 212 25.41 -16.95 12.83
C ILE A 212 26.74 -16.98 13.60
N GLU A 213 27.76 -16.29 13.09
CA GLU A 213 29.06 -16.13 13.75
C GLU A 213 29.03 -15.05 14.85
N GLU A 214 27.94 -14.28 14.95
CA GLU A 214 27.77 -13.29 16.02
C GLU A 214 27.58 -13.95 17.38
N GLY A 215 28.06 -13.30 18.43
CA GLY A 215 27.97 -13.80 19.81
C GLY A 215 26.56 -13.78 20.42
N PRO A 216 26.42 -14.18 21.69
CA PRO A 216 25.12 -14.26 22.37
C PRO A 216 24.43 -12.90 22.47
N LEU A 217 23.10 -12.92 22.58
CA LEU A 217 22.29 -11.75 22.94
C LEU A 217 22.40 -11.41 24.43
N GLU A 218 22.18 -10.13 24.74
CA GLU A 218 22.05 -9.63 26.11
C GLU A 218 20.81 -10.23 26.82
N PRO A 219 20.86 -10.49 28.13
CA PRO A 219 19.79 -11.17 28.86
C PRO A 219 18.40 -10.54 28.72
N ALA A 220 18.33 -9.20 28.69
CA ALA A 220 17.05 -8.49 28.54
C ALA A 220 16.36 -8.77 27.20
N VAL A 221 17.12 -9.05 26.14
CA VAL A 221 16.56 -9.40 24.83
C VAL A 221 16.12 -10.86 24.82
N VAL A 222 16.87 -11.75 25.49
CA VAL A 222 16.46 -13.16 25.65
C VAL A 222 15.14 -13.25 26.42
N GLU A 223 15.01 -12.49 27.51
CA GLU A 223 13.75 -12.41 28.27
C GLU A 223 12.59 -11.88 27.41
N ALA A 224 12.84 -10.93 26.51
CA ALA A 224 11.81 -10.45 25.59
C ALA A 224 11.35 -11.53 24.60
N PHE A 225 12.25 -12.41 24.15
CA PHE A 225 11.87 -13.59 23.35
C PHE A 225 11.01 -14.56 24.15
N ASP A 226 11.31 -14.80 25.43
CA ASP A 226 10.49 -15.66 26.30
C ASP A 226 9.10 -15.06 26.53
N GLN A 227 9.02 -13.74 26.75
CA GLN A 227 7.75 -13.03 26.85
C GLN A 227 6.95 -13.11 25.55
N ALA A 228 7.60 -12.95 24.40
CA ALA A 228 6.98 -13.11 23.08
C ALA A 228 6.45 -14.54 22.89
N TRP A 229 7.20 -15.58 23.30
CA TRP A 229 6.76 -16.97 23.27
C TRP A 229 5.49 -17.17 24.12
N ASN A 230 5.46 -16.63 25.33
CA ASN A 230 4.28 -16.76 26.20
C ASN A 230 3.01 -16.16 25.61
N LEU A 231 3.13 -15.12 24.77
CA LEU A 231 1.99 -14.55 24.04
C LEU A 231 1.48 -15.50 22.95
N VAL A 232 2.37 -16.22 22.25
CA VAL A 232 2.00 -17.02 21.08
C VAL A 232 1.78 -18.50 21.40
N ALA A 233 2.20 -18.99 22.57
CA ALA A 233 2.19 -20.42 22.91
C ALA A 233 0.81 -21.08 22.71
N HIS A 234 -0.27 -20.38 23.08
CA HIS A 234 -1.64 -20.87 22.95
C HIS A 234 -2.17 -20.90 21.51
N VAL A 235 -1.54 -20.15 20.60
CA VAL A 235 -1.86 -20.12 19.17
C VAL A 235 -0.78 -20.76 18.31
N CYS A 236 0.20 -21.43 18.92
CA CYS A 236 1.32 -22.06 18.23
C CYS A 236 0.79 -23.16 17.29
N PRO A 237 1.14 -23.16 16.00
CA PRO A 237 0.74 -24.23 15.11
C PRO A 237 1.39 -25.55 15.52
N ASN A 238 0.66 -26.66 15.40
CA ASN A 238 1.22 -27.99 15.65
C ASN A 238 2.44 -28.24 14.76
N TYR A 239 3.50 -28.79 15.37
CA TYR A 239 4.73 -29.13 14.64
C TYR A 239 4.55 -30.35 13.74
N PHE A 240 3.64 -31.26 14.10
CA PHE A 240 3.24 -32.43 13.31
C PHE A 240 2.00 -32.12 12.48
N ARG A 241 1.81 -32.87 11.39
CA ARG A 241 0.61 -32.86 10.55
C ARG A 241 0.06 -34.29 10.45
#